data_AF-A0A4E0R506-F1
#
_entry.id   AF-A0A4E0R506-F1
#
_cell.length_a   1.000
_cell.length_b   1.000
_cell.length_c   1.000
_cell.angle_alpha   90.00
_cell.angle_beta   90.00
_cell.angle_gamma   90.00
#
_symmetry.space_group_name_H-M   'P 1'
#
loop_
_entity.id
_entity.type
_entity.pdbx_description
1 polymer ?
#
loop_
_entity_poly.entity_id
_entity_poly.type
_entity_poly.pdbx_seq_one_letter_code
_entity_poly.pdbx_strand_id
1 'polypeptide(L)'
;MFALFTRIATHSFRSPVLPSSNAGLHTTFRMLQRTRPPIDISENEIDRRATLLKQWTRDQLRVDRAESRHINRAIAAQKRALDWLYLTSPSLYRAAIQPCATVLETLNETDSASVNLPISGLTGPYRTAPRVHGDRMDCPEEEYDPPDGEWVDSTPVFNYEFELDRQFMAEPKKKKMDVRKITDVSSASEK
;
A
#
# COMPACT_ATOMS: atom_id res chain seq x y z
N MET A 1 30.25 2.58 -26.74
CA MET A 1 29.89 2.08 -25.39
C MET A 1 28.47 2.49 -25.08
N PHE A 2 27.75 1.60 -24.41
CA PHE A 2 26.31 1.47 -24.27
C PHE A 2 25.57 2.70 -23.71
N ALA A 3 24.36 2.94 -24.22
CA ALA A 3 23.17 3.21 -23.42
C ALA A 3 21.91 3.11 -24.30
N LEU A 4 21.45 1.88 -24.52
CA LEU A 4 20.06 1.61 -24.94
C LEU A 4 19.21 1.65 -23.67
N PHE A 5 18.48 2.74 -23.45
CA PHE A 5 17.34 2.71 -22.53
C PHE A 5 16.21 1.96 -23.24
N THR A 6 16.03 0.70 -22.85
CA THR A 6 14.92 -0.14 -23.30
C THR A 6 13.61 0.42 -22.76
N ARG A 7 12.74 0.71 -23.72
CA ARG A 7 11.34 1.11 -23.57
C ARG A 7 10.60 0.03 -22.77
N ILE A 8 10.27 0.31 -21.51
CA ILE A 8 9.43 -0.60 -20.70
C ILE A 8 8.06 -0.63 -21.37
N ALA A 9 7.72 -1.81 -21.89
CA ALA A 9 6.48 -2.06 -22.60
C ALA A 9 5.26 -1.79 -21.72
N THR A 10 4.21 -1.25 -22.32
CA THR A 10 2.89 -1.03 -21.72
C THR A 10 2.21 -2.38 -21.47
N HIS A 11 2.69 -3.16 -20.51
CA HIS A 11 2.02 -4.38 -20.05
C HIS A 11 1.42 -4.12 -18.68
N SER A 12 0.12 -4.41 -18.56
CA SER A 12 -0.60 -4.39 -17.28
C SER A 12 0.07 -5.39 -16.33
N PHE A 13 0.70 -4.86 -15.28
CA PHE A 13 1.31 -5.68 -14.23
C PHE A 13 0.19 -6.41 -13.48
N ARG A 14 0.17 -7.75 -13.57
CA ARG A 14 -0.76 -8.54 -12.77
C ARG A 14 -0.21 -8.59 -11.35
N SER A 15 -0.95 -8.02 -10.40
CA SER A 15 -0.55 -8.05 -8.99
C SER A 15 -0.51 -9.49 -8.46
N PRO A 16 0.41 -9.81 -7.53
CA PRO A 16 0.43 -11.10 -6.86
C PRO A 16 -0.89 -11.32 -6.13
N VAL A 17 -1.38 -12.56 -6.21
CA VAL A 17 -2.64 -12.95 -5.57
C VAL A 17 -2.43 -12.99 -4.06
N LEU A 18 -3.19 -12.19 -3.32
CA LEU A 18 -3.13 -12.21 -1.85
C LEU A 18 -3.71 -13.53 -1.32
N PRO A 19 -2.94 -14.33 -0.55
CA PRO A 19 -3.40 -15.62 -0.05
C PRO A 19 -4.64 -15.48 0.85
N SER A 20 -4.81 -14.35 1.54
CA SER A 20 -5.96 -14.07 2.40
C SER A 20 -7.27 -13.79 1.63
N SER A 21 -7.20 -13.38 0.36
CA SER A 21 -8.38 -12.96 -0.40
C SER A 21 -9.04 -14.11 -1.17
N ASN A 22 -8.32 -15.22 -1.36
CA ASN A 22 -8.85 -16.37 -2.06
C ASN A 22 -9.33 -17.42 -1.07
N ALA A 23 -10.64 -17.67 -1.04
CA ALA A 23 -11.16 -18.91 -0.49
C ALA A 23 -10.58 -20.05 -1.33
N GLY A 24 -9.53 -20.72 -0.82
CA GLY A 24 -8.80 -21.77 -1.54
C GLY A 24 -9.74 -22.88 -2.04
N LEU A 25 -9.36 -23.62 -3.08
CA LEU A 25 -10.25 -24.61 -3.72
C LEU A 25 -10.72 -25.75 -2.78
N HIS A 26 -10.06 -25.96 -1.63
CA HIS A 26 -10.52 -26.86 -0.55
C HIS A 26 -11.81 -26.40 0.15
N THR A 27 -12.27 -25.19 -0.16
CA THR A 27 -13.37 -24.48 0.49
C THR A 27 -14.75 -24.82 -0.09
N THR A 28 -14.87 -25.54 -1.20
CA THR A 28 -16.17 -25.62 -1.92
C THR A 28 -16.90 -26.95 -1.74
N PHE A 29 -16.21 -28.10 -1.84
CA PHE A 29 -16.85 -29.42 -1.73
C PHE A 29 -16.76 -30.03 -0.33
N ARG A 30 -15.61 -29.89 0.35
CA ARG A 30 -15.37 -30.48 1.69
C ARG A 30 -15.91 -29.62 2.85
N MET A 31 -16.30 -28.36 2.58
CA MET A 31 -16.77 -27.44 3.61
C MET A 31 -18.18 -27.72 4.10
N LEU A 32 -19.09 -28.20 3.25
CA LEU A 32 -20.43 -28.61 3.70
C LEU A 32 -20.36 -29.68 4.80
N GLN A 33 -19.30 -30.48 4.81
CA GLN A 33 -19.03 -31.48 5.85
C GLN A 33 -18.32 -30.92 7.10
N ARG A 34 -17.80 -29.69 7.06
CA ARG A 34 -17.05 -29.04 8.15
C ARG A 34 -17.75 -27.80 8.71
N THR A 35 -18.88 -27.39 8.13
CA THR A 35 -19.71 -26.29 8.65
C THR A 35 -20.44 -26.74 9.90
N ARG A 36 -20.42 -25.89 10.93
CA ARG A 36 -21.31 -26.07 12.09
C ARG A 36 -22.76 -25.84 11.64
N PRO A 37 -23.75 -26.63 12.10
CA PRO A 37 -25.15 -26.35 11.82
C PRO A 37 -25.55 -24.99 12.40
N PRO A 38 -26.57 -24.33 11.84
CA PRO A 38 -27.09 -23.10 12.41
C PRO A 38 -27.55 -23.33 13.85
N ILE A 39 -27.31 -22.35 14.71
CA ILE A 39 -27.68 -22.38 16.12
C ILE A 39 -28.96 -21.57 16.27
N ASP A 40 -29.97 -22.16 16.92
CA ASP A 40 -31.17 -21.42 17.31
C ASP A 40 -30.84 -20.48 18.46
N ILE A 41 -31.05 -19.18 18.24
CA ILE A 41 -30.77 -18.13 19.21
C ILE A 41 -32.10 -17.68 19.80
N SER A 42 -32.20 -17.66 21.13
CA SER A 42 -33.40 -17.15 21.82
C SER A 42 -33.65 -15.69 21.47
N GLU A 43 -34.92 -15.28 21.38
CA GLU A 43 -35.32 -13.89 21.09
C GLU A 43 -34.64 -12.86 22.02
N ASN A 44 -34.57 -13.14 23.32
CA ASN A 44 -33.89 -12.29 24.30
C ASN A 44 -32.40 -12.05 23.97
N GLU A 45 -31.71 -13.06 23.41
CA GLU A 45 -30.30 -12.92 23.01
C GLU A 45 -30.17 -12.11 21.71
N ILE A 46 -31.15 -12.19 20.80
CA ILE A 46 -31.21 -11.34 19.61
C ILE A 46 -31.38 -9.87 20.02
N ASP A 47 -32.31 -9.59 20.92
CA ASP A 47 -32.56 -8.23 21.43
C ASP A 47 -31.37 -7.67 22.21
N ARG A 48 -30.71 -8.51 23.01
CA ARG A 48 -29.47 -8.14 23.71
C ARG A 48 -28.38 -7.73 22.72
N ARG A 49 -28.17 -8.50 21.65
CA ARG A 49 -27.18 -8.17 20.61
C ARG A 49 -27.56 -6.90 19.86
N ALA A 50 -28.82 -6.74 19.49
CA ALA A 50 -29.30 -5.53 18.81
C ALA A 50 -29.05 -4.28 19.67
N THR A 51 -29.35 -4.37 20.97
CA THR A 51 -29.09 -3.28 21.92
C THR A 51 -27.59 -2.98 22.04
N LEU A 52 -26.75 -4.01 22.17
CA LEU A 52 -25.30 -3.85 22.24
C LEU A 52 -24.73 -3.19 20.99
N LEU A 53 -25.13 -3.61 19.80
CA LEU A 53 -24.71 -3.02 18.53
C LEU A 53 -25.13 -1.55 18.43
N LYS A 54 -26.33 -1.20 18.92
CA LYS A 54 -26.81 0.18 18.97
C LYS A 54 -26.01 1.05 19.95
N GLN A 55 -25.49 0.47 21.03
CA GLN A 55 -24.60 1.18 21.96
C GLN A 55 -23.21 1.35 21.33
N TRP A 56 -22.64 0.27 20.79
CA TRP A 56 -21.35 0.27 20.11
C TRP A 56 -21.27 1.32 18.99
N THR A 57 -22.28 1.39 18.13
CA THR A 57 -22.34 2.38 17.03
C THR A 57 -22.35 3.83 17.55
N ARG A 58 -23.04 4.10 18.67
CA ARG A 58 -23.02 5.43 19.30
C ARG A 58 -21.65 5.76 19.90
N ASP A 59 -21.03 4.78 20.55
CA ASP A 59 -19.69 4.95 21.12
C ASP A 59 -18.64 5.18 20.03
N GLN A 60 -18.69 4.43 18.93
CA GLN A 60 -17.80 4.61 17.78
C GLN A 60 -17.95 6.01 17.17
N LEU A 61 -19.19 6.49 17.00
CA LEU A 61 -19.46 7.85 16.52
C LEU A 61 -18.91 8.91 17.49
N ARG A 62 -18.95 8.66 18.80
CA ARG A 62 -18.37 9.57 19.80
C ARG A 62 -16.85 9.62 19.69
N VAL A 63 -16.19 8.47 19.51
CA VAL A 63 -14.73 8.37 19.31
C VAL A 63 -14.33 9.13 18.05
N ASP A 64 -14.97 8.85 16.92
CA ASP A 64 -14.69 9.50 15.63
C ASP A 64 -14.83 11.03 15.70
N ARG A 65 -15.91 11.52 16.33
CA ARG A 65 -16.11 12.96 16.55
C ARG A 65 -15.06 13.56 17.48
N ALA A 66 -14.61 12.82 18.49
CA ALA A 66 -13.56 13.30 19.39
C ALA A 66 -12.22 13.40 18.65
N GLU A 67 -11.83 12.34 17.95
CA GLU A 67 -10.63 12.29 17.12
C GLU A 67 -10.60 13.41 16.08
N SER A 68 -11.69 13.55 15.31
CA SER A 68 -11.86 14.63 14.34
C SER A 68 -11.66 16.02 14.97
N ARG A 69 -12.19 16.25 16.17
CA ARG A 69 -11.97 17.52 16.89
C ARG A 69 -10.52 17.72 17.29
N HIS A 70 -9.83 16.68 17.74
CA HIS A 70 -8.42 16.75 18.12
C HIS A 70 -7.53 17.05 16.91
N ILE A 71 -7.73 16.32 15.80
CA ILE A 71 -7.01 16.54 14.54
C ILE A 71 -7.24 17.96 14.04
N ASN A 72 -8.49 18.43 13.97
CA ASN A 72 -8.81 19.77 13.50
C ASN A 72 -8.19 20.86 14.38
N ARG A 73 -8.14 20.66 15.70
CA ARG A 73 -7.45 21.59 16.62
C ARG A 73 -5.95 21.61 16.37
N ALA A 74 -5.32 20.46 16.19
CA ALA A 74 -3.89 20.38 15.89
C ALA A 74 -3.56 21.08 14.57
N ILE A 75 -4.33 20.82 13.51
CA ILE A 75 -4.18 21.49 12.20
C ILE A 75 -4.37 23.01 12.33
N ALA A 76 -5.40 23.46 13.05
CA ALA A 76 -5.65 24.89 13.24
C ALA A 76 -4.50 25.57 14.01
N ALA A 77 -3.96 24.91 15.04
CA ALA A 77 -2.81 25.41 15.79
C ALA A 77 -1.55 25.48 14.91
N GLN A 78 -1.28 24.42 14.12
CA GLN A 78 -0.16 24.39 13.17
C GLN A 78 -0.27 25.52 12.14
N LYS A 79 -1.44 25.74 11.54
CA LYS A 79 -1.67 26.83 10.58
C LYS A 79 -1.41 28.20 11.19
N ARG A 80 -1.97 28.47 12.38
CA ARG A 80 -1.72 29.74 13.08
C ARG A 80 -0.24 29.94 13.38
N ALA A 81 0.46 28.90 13.83
CA ALA A 81 1.89 28.98 14.08
C ALA A 81 2.69 29.32 12.81
N LEU A 82 2.31 28.75 11.66
CA LEU A 82 2.91 29.07 10.37
C LEU A 82 2.58 30.50 9.90
N ASP A 83 1.37 30.98 10.11
CA ASP A 83 0.98 32.37 9.80
C ASP A 83 1.84 33.37 10.61
N TRP A 84 2.02 33.11 11.92
CA TRP A 84 2.90 33.91 12.77
C TRP A 84 4.36 33.84 12.34
N LEU A 85 4.84 32.65 11.96
CA LEU A 85 6.19 32.44 11.46
C LEU A 85 6.44 33.19 10.15
N TYR A 86 5.46 33.22 9.25
CA TYR A 86 5.53 33.97 8.00
C TYR A 86 5.69 35.47 8.24
N LEU A 87 4.92 36.03 9.18
CA LEU A 87 4.99 37.45 9.53
C LEU A 87 6.32 37.83 10.19
N THR A 88 6.89 36.94 11.00
CA THR A 88 8.10 37.22 11.79
C THR A 88 9.37 36.96 10.97
N SER A 89 9.39 35.88 10.19
CA SER A 89 10.58 35.43 9.45
C SER A 89 10.22 34.63 8.18
N PRO A 90 10.14 35.28 7.01
CA PRO A 90 9.80 34.60 5.76
C PRO A 90 10.79 33.50 5.32
N SER A 91 12.06 33.62 5.68
CA SER A 91 13.08 32.61 5.36
C SER A 91 12.84 31.28 6.09
N LEU A 92 12.54 31.34 7.40
CA LEU A 92 12.21 30.15 8.20
C LEU A 92 10.89 29.54 7.78
N TYR A 93 9.89 30.36 7.42
CA TYR A 93 8.64 29.84 6.85
C TYR A 93 8.90 29.00 5.59
N ARG A 94 9.70 29.51 4.64
CA ARG A 94 10.05 28.78 3.41
C ARG A 94 10.74 27.45 3.69
N ALA A 95 11.59 27.39 4.72
CA ALA A 95 12.25 26.17 5.15
C ALA A 95 11.26 25.18 5.81
N ALA A 96 10.36 25.67 6.67
CA ALA A 96 9.43 24.85 7.43
C ALA A 96 8.36 24.15 6.57
N ILE A 97 7.99 24.73 5.42
CA ILE A 97 7.01 24.13 4.49
C ILE A 97 7.64 23.10 3.53
N GLN A 98 8.97 22.96 3.51
CA GLN A 98 9.60 21.96 2.65
C GLN A 98 9.21 20.56 3.14
N PRO A 99 8.92 19.61 2.23
CA PRO A 99 8.72 18.22 2.59
C PRO A 99 9.93 17.70 3.38
N CYS A 100 9.68 17.02 4.50
CA CYS A 100 10.74 16.44 5.31
C CYS A 100 11.37 15.27 4.52
N ALA A 101 12.63 15.41 4.12
CA ALA A 101 13.37 14.40 3.36
C ALA A 101 13.36 13.02 4.06
N THR A 102 13.44 13.03 5.39
CA THR A 102 13.42 11.83 6.22
C THR A 102 12.09 11.07 5.99
N VAL A 103 10.92 11.74 5.96
CA VAL A 103 9.61 11.08 5.71
C VAL A 103 9.51 10.46 4.32
N LEU A 104 10.20 11.06 3.33
CA LEU A 104 10.20 10.58 1.95
C LEU A 104 11.06 9.32 1.76
N GLU A 105 12.18 9.21 2.48
CA GLU A 105 13.06 8.02 2.44
C GLU A 105 12.33 6.78 3.00
N THR A 106 11.53 6.94 4.06
CA THR A 106 10.75 5.83 4.66
C THR A 106 9.65 5.24 3.78
N LEU A 107 9.23 5.93 2.73
CA LEU A 107 8.24 5.40 1.78
C LEU A 107 8.90 4.62 0.64
N ASN A 108 10.21 4.78 0.43
CA ASN A 108 10.91 4.31 -0.75
C ASN A 108 11.86 3.14 -0.49
N GLU A 109 12.30 2.91 0.76
CA GLU A 109 13.30 1.87 1.06
C GLU A 109 12.65 0.62 1.69
N THR A 110 12.69 -0.48 0.93
CA THR A 110 12.37 -1.84 1.38
C THR A 110 13.51 -2.52 2.10
N ASP A 111 14.72 -1.94 2.16
CA ASP A 111 15.89 -2.68 2.63
C ASP A 111 16.80 -1.86 3.54
N SER A 112 16.85 -2.27 4.81
CA SER A 112 18.07 -2.33 5.62
C SER A 112 18.94 -1.06 5.74
N ALA A 113 18.42 -0.02 6.39
CA ALA A 113 19.20 0.79 7.33
C ALA A 113 18.23 1.58 8.22
N SER A 114 18.47 1.58 9.52
CA SER A 114 17.70 2.29 10.53
C SER A 114 17.77 3.81 10.33
N VAL A 115 16.94 4.35 9.44
CA VAL A 115 16.67 5.78 9.38
C VAL A 115 15.57 6.08 10.38
N ASN A 116 15.94 6.75 11.46
CA ASN A 116 15.05 7.16 12.54
C ASN A 116 14.05 8.21 12.04
N LEU A 117 12.90 7.74 11.55
CA LEU A 117 11.65 8.47 11.68
C LEU A 117 10.69 7.75 12.62
N PRO A 118 9.80 8.50 13.29
CA PRO A 118 8.90 7.96 14.31
C PRO A 118 7.84 6.96 13.80
N ILE A 119 7.85 6.55 12.52
CA ILE A 119 6.79 5.71 11.94
C ILE A 119 7.30 4.33 11.47
N SER A 120 8.47 4.22 10.83
CA SER A 120 8.96 2.92 10.32
C SER A 120 9.41 1.93 11.41
N GLY A 121 9.59 2.38 12.65
CA GLY A 121 9.81 1.53 13.82
C GLY A 121 8.56 1.34 14.71
N LEU A 122 7.39 1.82 14.28
CA LEU A 122 6.20 1.84 15.13
C LEU A 122 5.56 0.44 15.17
N THR A 123 6.05 -0.39 16.09
CA THR A 123 5.35 -1.62 16.49
C THR A 123 4.09 -1.24 17.25
N GLY A 124 2.98 -1.90 16.96
CA GLY A 124 1.73 -1.71 17.72
C GLY A 124 1.94 -2.01 19.22
N PRO A 125 1.08 -1.48 20.10
CA PRO A 125 1.22 -1.73 21.53
C PRO A 125 1.11 -3.23 21.82
N TYR A 126 2.04 -3.74 22.64
CA TYR A 126 1.95 -5.10 23.16
C TYR A 126 0.79 -5.22 24.15
N ARG A 127 0.17 -6.40 24.21
CA ARG A 127 -0.91 -6.69 25.18
C ARG A 127 -0.43 -6.56 26.63
N THR A 128 0.80 -6.95 26.89
CA THR A 128 1.49 -6.83 28.18
C THR A 128 2.81 -6.11 27.94
N ALA A 129 3.08 -5.08 28.75
CA ALA A 129 4.35 -4.39 28.67
C ALA A 129 5.49 -5.39 28.96
N PRO A 130 6.50 -5.49 28.09
CA PRO A 130 7.73 -6.19 28.42
C PRO A 130 8.33 -5.57 29.70
N ARG A 131 8.86 -6.39 30.61
CA ARG A 131 9.57 -5.87 31.78
C ARG A 131 10.92 -5.35 31.32
N VAL A 132 11.07 -4.03 31.30
CA VAL A 132 12.32 -3.38 30.89
C VAL A 132 13.24 -3.25 32.11
N HIS A 133 14.50 -3.67 31.98
CA HIS A 133 15.55 -3.34 32.94
C HIS A 133 16.53 -2.36 32.28
N GLY A 134 16.46 -1.08 32.67
CA GLY A 134 17.28 -0.02 32.06
C GLY A 134 16.84 0.35 30.63
N ASP A 135 17.80 0.49 29.71
CA ASP A 135 17.57 0.98 28.34
C ASP A 135 17.42 -0.14 27.28
N ARG A 136 17.46 -1.42 27.68
CA ARG A 136 17.28 -2.56 26.76
C ARG A 136 15.96 -3.28 27.02
N MET A 137 15.24 -3.58 25.93
CA MET A 137 14.10 -4.50 25.91
C MET A 137 14.60 -5.94 26.07
N ASP A 138 15.26 -6.22 27.19
CA ASP A 138 15.67 -7.57 27.53
C ASP A 138 14.56 -8.12 28.42
N CYS A 139 13.75 -9.04 27.89
CA CYS A 139 13.06 -9.99 28.76
C CYS A 139 14.14 -10.58 29.68
N PRO A 140 13.98 -10.58 31.01
CA PRO A 140 14.93 -11.27 31.86
C PRO A 140 15.08 -12.70 31.34
N GLU A 141 16.29 -13.15 31.01
CA GLU A 141 16.56 -14.54 30.55
C GLU A 141 15.96 -15.57 31.53
N GLU A 142 15.76 -15.18 32.78
CA GLU A 142 15.16 -15.96 33.86
C GLU A 142 13.62 -16.14 33.74
N GLU A 143 12.89 -15.29 33.00
CA GLU A 143 11.43 -15.27 32.97
C GLU A 143 10.84 -16.05 31.77
N TYR A 144 11.55 -16.09 30.64
CA TYR A 144 11.14 -16.88 29.48
C TYR A 144 12.32 -17.20 28.57
N ASP A 145 12.67 -18.50 28.50
CA ASP A 145 13.61 -19.05 27.53
C ASP A 145 12.81 -19.56 26.31
N PRO A 146 12.85 -18.88 25.15
CA PRO A 146 12.13 -19.33 23.96
C PRO A 146 12.69 -20.68 23.49
N PRO A 147 11.83 -21.60 23.01
CA PRO A 147 12.32 -22.86 22.47
C PRO A 147 13.20 -22.61 21.24
N ASP A 148 14.33 -23.32 21.17
CA ASP A 148 15.18 -23.33 19.98
C ASP A 148 14.40 -23.80 18.75
N GLY A 149 14.49 -23.02 17.67
CA GLY A 149 13.85 -23.33 16.40
C GLY A 149 14.44 -22.55 15.24
N GLU A 150 14.35 -23.13 14.04
CA GLU A 150 14.78 -22.48 12.81
C GLU A 150 13.58 -21.90 12.05
N TRP A 151 13.71 -20.68 11.55
CA TRP A 151 12.70 -20.08 10.69
C TRP A 151 12.99 -20.43 9.23
N VAL A 152 12.06 -21.16 8.58
CA VAL A 152 12.14 -21.52 7.16
C VAL A 152 11.07 -20.73 6.40
N ASP A 153 11.49 -19.85 5.50
CA ASP A 153 10.54 -19.13 4.64
C ASP A 153 9.93 -20.10 3.61
N SER A 154 8.64 -20.37 3.76
CA SER A 154 7.87 -21.20 2.83
C SER A 154 6.96 -20.37 1.92
N THR A 155 7.24 -19.07 1.75
CA THR A 155 6.43 -18.19 0.89
C THR A 155 6.50 -18.65 -0.56
N PRO A 156 5.36 -18.97 -1.20
CA PRO A 156 5.36 -19.49 -2.57
C PRO A 156 5.83 -18.41 -3.55
N VAL A 157 6.83 -18.74 -4.37
CA VAL A 157 7.32 -17.89 -5.44
C VAL A 157 6.44 -18.09 -6.68
N PHE A 158 5.81 -17.02 -7.16
CA PHE A 158 4.99 -17.04 -8.38
C PHE A 158 5.81 -16.55 -9.57
N ASN A 159 6.18 -17.46 -10.48
CA ASN A 159 6.81 -17.09 -11.75
C ASN A 159 5.72 -16.90 -12.80
N TYR A 160 5.67 -15.71 -13.42
CA TYR A 160 4.73 -15.41 -14.49
C TYR A 160 5.43 -15.54 -15.84
N GLU A 161 5.10 -16.58 -16.59
CA GLU A 161 5.51 -16.72 -17.99
C GLU A 161 4.47 -16.03 -18.88
N PHE A 162 4.89 -14.99 -19.58
CA PHE A 162 4.08 -14.32 -20.59
C PHE A 162 4.31 -15.01 -21.93
N GLU A 163 3.49 -16.01 -22.24
CA GLU A 163 3.37 -16.43 -23.63
C GLU A 163 2.50 -15.40 -24.35
N LEU A 164 3.14 -14.48 -25.08
CA LEU A 164 2.44 -13.72 -26.11
C LEU A 164 2.05 -14.69 -27.21
N ASP A 165 0.87 -15.28 -27.08
CA ASP A 165 0.25 -16.05 -28.16
C ASP A 165 0.28 -15.18 -29.42
N ARG A 166 1.06 -15.61 -30.43
CA ARG A 166 1.19 -14.92 -31.73
C ARG A 166 -0.15 -14.64 -32.39
N GLN A 167 -1.21 -15.34 -31.98
CA GLN A 167 -2.58 -15.15 -32.44
C GLN A 167 -3.19 -13.79 -32.02
N PHE A 168 -2.68 -13.16 -30.95
CA PHE A 168 -3.11 -11.84 -30.50
C PHE A 168 -2.19 -10.70 -30.96
N MET A 169 -1.10 -11.01 -31.68
CA MET A 169 -0.29 -10.01 -32.36
C MET A 169 -1.06 -9.53 -33.59
N ALA A 170 -1.68 -8.35 -33.51
CA ALA A 170 -2.26 -7.71 -34.68
C ALA A 170 -1.16 -7.52 -35.73
N GLU A 171 -1.27 -8.18 -36.88
CA GLU A 171 -0.36 -7.94 -37.99
C GLU A 171 -0.45 -6.46 -38.37
N PRO A 172 0.68 -5.73 -38.44
CA PRO A 172 0.66 -4.33 -38.84
C PRO A 172 0.17 -4.26 -40.28
N LYS A 173 -1.07 -3.78 -40.48
CA LYS A 173 -1.64 -3.56 -41.81
C LYS A 173 -0.73 -2.57 -42.56
N LYS A 174 0.04 -3.09 -43.52
CA LYS A 174 0.85 -2.27 -44.43
C LYS A 174 -0.11 -1.46 -45.31
N LYS A 175 -0.33 -0.19 -44.96
CA LYS A 175 -0.98 0.78 -45.84
C LYS A 175 -0.01 1.05 -47.00
N LYS A 176 -0.30 0.50 -48.19
CA LYS A 176 0.40 0.88 -49.42
C LYS A 176 0.13 2.37 -49.66
N MET A 177 1.16 3.19 -49.55
CA MET A 177 1.10 4.57 -50.03
C MET A 177 1.43 4.56 -51.51
N ASP A 178 0.43 4.77 -52.36
CA ASP A 178 0.65 5.03 -53.78
C ASP A 178 1.20 6.46 -53.92
N VAL A 179 2.52 6.56 -54.06
CA VAL A 179 3.20 7.80 -54.44
C VAL A 179 2.97 8.01 -55.93
N ARG A 180 1.99 8.85 -56.27
CA ARG A 180 1.83 9.35 -57.64
C ARG A 180 2.97 10.32 -57.95
N LYS A 181 3.84 9.92 -58.87
CA LYS A 181 4.97 10.71 -59.36
C LYS A 181 4.41 11.87 -60.20
N ILE A 182 4.48 13.09 -59.66
CA ILE A 182 4.25 14.32 -60.43
C ILE A 182 5.54 14.53 -61.24
N THR A 183 5.46 14.39 -62.56
CA THR A 183 6.55 14.75 -63.47
C THR A 183 6.43 16.24 -63.77
N ASP A 184 7.38 17.00 -63.26
CA ASP A 184 7.53 18.42 -63.57
C ASP A 184 7.90 18.63 -65.05
N VAL A 185 7.28 19.66 -65.60
CA VAL A 185 7.44 20.22 -66.93
C VAL A 185 8.73 21.03 -66.99
N SER A 186 9.63 20.72 -67.92
CA SER A 186 10.47 21.72 -68.59
C SER A 186 11.19 21.13 -69.80
N SER A 187 10.81 21.57 -71.00
CA SER A 187 11.75 21.78 -72.10
C SER A 187 11.12 22.73 -73.13
N ALA A 188 11.59 23.97 -73.15
CA ALA A 188 11.47 24.87 -74.29
C ALA A 188 12.67 24.66 -75.22
N SER A 189 12.42 24.56 -76.53
CA SER A 189 13.37 24.77 -77.64
C SER A 189 12.62 24.49 -78.95
N GLU A 190 12.12 25.52 -79.65
CA GLU A 190 12.77 26.20 -80.78
C GLU A 190 12.59 25.49 -82.14
N LYS A 191 11.68 26.04 -82.95
CA LYS A 191 11.94 26.57 -84.31
C LYS A 191 10.78 27.46 -84.73
#